data_AF-S4XCD2-F1
#
_entry.id   AF-S4XCD2-F1
#
_cell.length_a   1.000
_cell.length_b   1.000
_cell.length_c   1.000
_cell.angle_alpha   90.00
_cell.angle_beta   90.00
_cell.angle_gamma   90.00
#
_symmetry.space_group_name_H-M   'P 1'
#
loop_
_entity.id
_entity.type
_entity.pdbx_description
1 polymer ?
#
loop_
_entity_poly.entity_id
_entity_poly.type
_entity_poly.pdbx_seq_one_letter_code
_entity_poly.pdbx_strand_id
1 'polypeptide(L)'
;MPENPWAAPQRTPSPSPPIGLIIGAVAAVTLVLGLTIGILVILTVGDNGDDAAAPVAQDATEATTAATTATTTTATDHPDLPDGLDLTGWVGVPEARCAGDDQWVYAATNQATDVVVCRDGGDGDLYYRVLSHGNPLEITDGVTATDADAGQFHVEYPPSWIDIDGTTLTVHNPDGSAWGVEEFDRFWTASTD
;
A
#
# COMPACT_ATOMS: atom_id res chain seq x y z
N MET A 1 -29.84 6.61 -7.70
CA MET A 1 -29.04 5.48 -7.20
C MET A 1 -28.09 6.09 -6.18
N PRO A 2 -27.83 5.46 -5.02
CA PRO A 2 -26.78 5.95 -4.14
C PRO A 2 -25.45 5.93 -4.89
N GLU A 3 -24.63 6.96 -4.71
CA GLU A 3 -23.29 7.04 -5.28
C GLU A 3 -22.37 6.16 -4.42
N ASN A 4 -21.50 5.37 -5.06
CA ASN A 4 -20.61 4.45 -4.32
C ASN A 4 -19.47 5.25 -3.67
N PRO A 5 -19.37 5.32 -2.33
CA PRO A 5 -18.31 6.10 -1.68
C PRO A 5 -16.91 5.49 -1.86
N TRP A 6 -16.85 4.22 -2.22
CA TRP A 6 -15.63 3.45 -2.44
C TRP A 6 -15.18 3.44 -3.91
N ALA A 7 -15.88 4.16 -4.78
CA ALA A 7 -15.47 4.31 -6.17
C ALA A 7 -14.25 5.25 -6.26
N ALA A 8 -13.10 4.71 -6.67
CA ALA A 8 -11.94 5.52 -7.03
C ALA A 8 -12.37 6.62 -8.03
N PRO A 9 -11.91 7.88 -7.86
CA PRO A 9 -12.35 8.99 -8.67
C PRO A 9 -12.14 8.69 -10.15
N GLN A 10 -13.25 8.61 -10.89
CA GLN A 10 -13.26 8.38 -12.33
C GLN A 10 -12.43 9.48 -12.99
N ARG A 11 -11.21 9.15 -13.45
CA ARG A 11 -10.42 10.04 -14.30
C ARG A 11 -11.24 10.28 -15.56
N THR A 12 -11.90 11.43 -15.64
CA THR A 12 -12.67 11.80 -16.83
C THR A 12 -11.73 11.72 -18.03
N PRO A 13 -12.10 10.99 -19.10
CA PRO A 13 -11.25 10.90 -20.28
C PRO A 13 -11.06 12.31 -20.81
N SER A 14 -9.82 12.79 -20.75
CA SER A 14 -9.47 14.17 -21.08
C SER A 14 -9.97 14.51 -22.49
N PRO A 15 -10.88 15.49 -22.64
CA PRO A 15 -11.36 15.87 -23.95
C PRO A 15 -10.22 16.55 -24.70
N SER A 16 -9.69 15.89 -25.74
CA SER A 16 -8.68 16.42 -26.64
C SER A 16 -9.06 17.83 -27.10
N PRO A 17 -8.29 18.88 -26.77
CA PRO A 17 -8.71 20.25 -27.03
C PRO A 17 -8.61 20.58 -28.54
N PRO A 18 -9.66 21.14 -29.16
CA PRO A 18 -9.47 21.91 -30.38
C PRO A 18 -8.66 23.18 -30.06
N ILE A 19 -7.71 23.51 -30.93
CA ILE A 19 -6.77 24.62 -30.78
C ILE A 19 -7.53 25.96 -30.67
N GLY A 20 -7.38 26.70 -29.55
CA GLY A 20 -8.06 28.00 -29.39
C GLY A 20 -7.82 28.80 -28.10
N LEU A 21 -6.70 29.55 -28.06
CA LEU A 21 -6.57 30.90 -27.45
C LEU A 21 -6.75 31.14 -25.92
N ILE A 22 -5.61 31.24 -25.20
CA ILE A 22 -5.21 32.19 -24.09
C ILE A 22 -6.34 32.75 -23.17
N ILE A 23 -6.37 32.62 -21.84
CA ILE A 23 -5.44 33.05 -20.73
C ILE A 23 -5.78 32.20 -19.48
N GLY A 24 -4.95 31.89 -18.46
CA GLY A 24 -3.55 32.24 -18.09
C GLY A 24 -3.04 31.27 -16.98
N ALA A 25 -1.74 31.13 -16.72
CA ALA A 25 -0.88 31.91 -15.80
C ALA A 25 -1.26 31.82 -14.30
N VAL A 26 -0.43 31.44 -13.32
CA VAL A 26 1.00 30.99 -13.19
C VAL A 26 1.06 30.29 -11.79
N ALA A 27 1.82 29.23 -11.48
CA ALA A 27 3.26 29.08 -11.57
C ALA A 27 3.75 27.62 -11.57
N ALA A 28 4.89 27.38 -12.22
CA ALA A 28 5.71 26.19 -12.01
C ALA A 28 6.93 26.56 -11.13
N VAL A 29 7.31 25.67 -10.22
CA VAL A 29 8.63 25.67 -9.58
C VAL A 29 9.15 24.22 -9.52
N THR A 30 9.92 23.82 -10.53
CA THR A 30 10.70 22.58 -10.49
C THR A 30 12.04 22.86 -9.82
N LEU A 31 12.25 22.35 -8.61
CA LEU A 31 13.53 22.49 -7.90
C LEU A 31 14.55 21.50 -8.46
N VAL A 32 15.55 22.01 -9.19
CA VAL A 32 16.74 21.25 -9.59
C VAL A 32 17.81 21.42 -8.52
N LEU A 33 18.06 20.39 -7.71
CA LEU A 33 19.27 20.18 -6.91
C LEU A 33 19.31 18.69 -6.50
N GLY A 34 20.39 17.92 -6.63
CA GLY A 34 21.71 18.25 -7.15
C GLY A 34 22.39 17.06 -7.86
N LEU A 35 23.34 17.40 -8.74
CA LEU A 35 24.21 16.48 -9.47
C LEU A 35 25.57 16.37 -8.75
N THR A 36 26.30 15.26 -8.94
CA THR A 36 27.67 14.99 -8.45
C THR A 36 27.73 14.72 -6.94
N ILE A 37 28.39 13.68 -6.43
CA ILE A 37 29.73 13.16 -6.74
C ILE A 37 29.70 11.64 -6.98
N GLY A 38 30.43 11.13 -7.97
CA GLY A 38 30.46 9.67 -8.22
C GLY A 38 31.22 9.15 -9.46
N ILE A 39 32.00 9.97 -10.17
CA ILE A 39 32.89 9.50 -11.24
C ILE A 39 34.33 9.85 -10.89
N LEU A 40 35.14 8.84 -10.57
CA LEU A 40 36.58 8.92 -10.71
C LEU A 40 37.19 7.54 -11.03
N VAL A 41 37.54 7.37 -12.30
CA VAL A 41 38.72 6.62 -12.81
C VAL A 41 38.89 5.16 -12.36
N ILE A 42 38.67 4.22 -13.30
CA ILE A 42 39.79 3.50 -13.94
C ILE A 42 39.59 3.51 -15.45
N LEU A 43 40.51 4.15 -16.18
CA LEU A 43 40.71 3.91 -17.61
C LEU A 43 41.84 2.90 -17.76
N THR A 44 41.59 1.78 -18.44
CA THR A 44 42.65 0.99 -19.09
C THR A 44 42.23 0.71 -20.52
N VAL A 45 42.90 1.40 -21.44
CA VAL A 45 42.78 1.21 -22.89
C VAL A 45 43.34 -0.17 -23.26
N GLY A 46 42.64 -0.89 -24.12
CA GLY A 46 43.06 -2.18 -24.68
C GLY A 46 42.33 -2.42 -26.01
N ASP A 47 42.94 -1.97 -27.10
CA ASP A 47 42.45 -2.08 -28.47
C ASP A 47 43.16 -3.24 -29.21
N ASN A 48 42.62 -3.67 -30.37
CA ASN A 48 43.14 -4.67 -31.33
C ASN A 48 42.82 -6.15 -31.09
N GLY A 49 42.36 -6.83 -32.15
CA GLY A 49 42.54 -8.28 -32.34
C GLY A 49 41.40 -9.00 -33.07
N ASP A 50 41.43 -9.05 -34.40
CA ASP A 50 40.55 -9.89 -35.22
C ASP A 50 40.82 -11.41 -35.09
N ASP A 51 39.79 -12.16 -35.50
CA ASP A 51 39.81 -13.49 -36.13
C ASP A 51 39.99 -14.81 -35.36
N ALA A 52 39.16 -15.77 -35.82
CA ALA A 52 39.32 -17.23 -35.85
C ALA A 52 39.50 -18.03 -34.54
N ALA A 53 38.41 -18.67 -34.08
CA ALA A 53 38.14 -20.10 -34.38
C ALA A 53 37.01 -20.69 -33.49
N ALA A 54 36.08 -21.44 -34.09
CA ALA A 54 35.34 -22.44 -33.35
C ALA A 54 36.24 -23.67 -33.12
N PRO A 55 36.17 -24.34 -31.96
CA PRO A 55 35.46 -25.63 -31.99
C PRO A 55 34.78 -26.09 -30.68
N VAL A 56 33.84 -27.02 -30.87
CA VAL A 56 33.32 -28.08 -29.97
C VAL A 56 32.63 -27.73 -28.64
N ALA A 57 31.58 -28.52 -28.36
CA ALA A 57 30.76 -28.47 -27.16
C ALA A 57 31.38 -29.24 -25.99
N GLN A 58 30.98 -28.89 -24.77
CA GLN A 58 30.88 -29.85 -23.67
C GLN A 58 29.75 -29.48 -22.71
N ASP A 59 28.99 -30.52 -22.32
CA ASP A 59 27.87 -30.46 -21.40
C ASP A 59 28.39 -30.42 -19.95
N ALA A 60 27.92 -29.45 -19.16
CA ALA A 60 28.18 -29.39 -17.72
C ALA A 60 27.01 -28.73 -17.00
N THR A 61 26.16 -29.56 -16.40
CA THR A 61 25.09 -29.13 -15.49
C THR A 61 25.69 -28.63 -14.17
N GLU A 62 25.48 -27.35 -13.83
CA GLU A 62 25.52 -26.89 -12.44
C GLU A 62 24.21 -26.17 -12.10
N ALA A 63 23.37 -26.87 -11.36
CA ALA A 63 22.18 -26.30 -10.77
C ALA A 63 22.58 -25.40 -9.58
N THR A 64 22.62 -24.09 -9.79
CA THR A 64 22.73 -23.11 -8.70
C THR A 64 21.44 -23.11 -7.90
N THR A 65 21.35 -24.01 -6.92
CA THR A 65 20.32 -23.97 -5.87
C THR A 65 20.53 -22.70 -5.05
N ALA A 66 19.76 -21.65 -5.37
CA ALA A 66 19.69 -20.46 -4.53
C ALA A 66 19.16 -20.87 -3.15
N ALA A 67 20.02 -20.80 -2.14
CA ALA A 67 19.63 -21.04 -0.76
C ALA A 67 18.79 -19.85 -0.27
N THR A 68 17.48 -19.96 -0.36
CA THR A 68 16.55 -19.04 0.31
C THR A 68 16.77 -19.15 1.81
N THR A 69 17.48 -18.18 2.38
CA THR A 69 17.55 -17.99 3.83
C THR A 69 16.15 -17.62 4.30
N ALA A 70 15.41 -18.59 4.81
CA ALA A 70 14.16 -18.34 5.50
C ALA A 70 14.49 -17.59 6.80
N THR A 71 14.28 -16.28 6.79
CA THR A 71 14.21 -15.50 8.03
C THR A 71 13.05 -16.06 8.83
N THR A 72 13.35 -16.69 9.97
CA THR A 72 12.32 -17.13 10.91
C THR A 72 11.78 -15.91 11.62
N THR A 73 10.76 -15.27 11.04
CA THR A 73 9.98 -14.24 11.72
C THR A 73 9.35 -14.88 12.94
N THR A 74 9.68 -14.38 14.14
CA THR A 74 9.06 -14.82 15.39
C THR A 74 7.58 -14.52 15.30
N ALA A 75 6.75 -15.54 15.21
CA ALA A 75 5.31 -15.37 15.39
C ALA A 75 5.08 -14.86 16.81
N THR A 76 4.59 -13.62 16.92
CA THR A 76 3.97 -13.15 18.16
C THR A 76 2.79 -14.06 18.43
N ASP A 77 2.85 -14.81 19.53
CA ASP A 77 1.82 -15.76 19.91
C ASP A 77 0.54 -14.98 20.21
N HIS A 78 -0.41 -14.95 19.26
CA HIS A 78 -1.68 -14.25 19.41
C HIS A 78 -2.74 -15.28 19.81
N PRO A 79 -2.97 -15.50 21.12
CA PRO A 79 -3.96 -16.46 21.59
C PRO A 79 -5.36 -16.03 21.11
N ASP A 80 -6.05 -16.96 20.45
CA ASP A 80 -7.42 -16.82 19.95
C ASP A 80 -7.64 -15.71 18.91
N LEU A 81 -6.91 -15.79 17.79
CA LEU A 81 -7.26 -15.08 16.55
C LEU A 81 -8.74 -15.34 16.15
N PRO A 82 -9.50 -14.31 15.75
CA PRO A 82 -10.91 -14.46 15.36
C PRO A 82 -11.12 -15.37 14.15
N ASP A 83 -12.26 -16.07 14.10
CA ASP A 83 -12.67 -16.84 12.91
C ASP A 83 -12.63 -15.99 11.63
N GLY A 84 -11.85 -16.43 10.65
CA GLY A 84 -11.67 -15.73 9.37
C GLY A 84 -10.54 -14.70 9.36
N LEU A 85 -9.84 -14.49 10.47
CA LEU A 85 -8.65 -13.63 10.57
C LEU A 85 -7.39 -14.47 10.79
N ASP A 86 -6.28 -14.08 10.16
CA ASP A 86 -4.94 -14.52 10.55
C ASP A 86 -4.06 -13.30 10.88
N LEU A 87 -2.78 -13.51 11.21
CA LEU A 87 -1.85 -12.43 11.60
C LEU A 87 -1.70 -11.32 10.53
N THR A 88 -1.98 -11.61 9.25
CA THR A 88 -1.93 -10.61 8.16
C THR A 88 -3.33 -10.25 7.63
N GLY A 89 -4.40 -10.53 8.37
CA GLY A 89 -5.75 -10.01 8.13
C GLY A 89 -6.75 -11.05 7.61
N TRP A 90 -7.72 -10.62 6.81
CA TRP A 90 -8.86 -11.45 6.43
C TRP A 90 -8.47 -12.62 5.50
N VAL A 91 -8.84 -13.84 5.89
CA VAL A 91 -8.52 -15.07 5.16
C VAL A 91 -9.39 -15.16 3.91
N GLY A 92 -8.73 -15.16 2.73
CA GLY A 92 -9.41 -15.22 1.44
C GLY A 92 -9.83 -13.87 0.86
N VAL A 93 -9.53 -12.75 1.54
CA VAL A 93 -9.85 -11.39 1.08
C VAL A 93 -8.54 -10.60 0.86
N PRO A 94 -7.82 -10.79 -0.26
CA PRO A 94 -6.46 -10.25 -0.44
C PRO A 94 -6.36 -8.72 -0.41
N GLU A 95 -7.48 -8.01 -0.62
CA GLU A 95 -7.58 -6.55 -0.54
C GLU A 95 -7.86 -6.04 0.89
N ALA A 96 -8.14 -6.92 1.86
CA ALA A 96 -8.29 -6.64 3.29
C ALA A 96 -7.27 -7.43 4.13
N ARG A 97 -6.02 -7.48 3.65
CA ARG A 97 -4.86 -8.11 4.29
C ARG A 97 -3.67 -7.15 4.33
N CYS A 98 -2.68 -7.41 5.16
CA CYS A 98 -1.42 -6.70 5.15
C CYS A 98 -0.49 -7.20 4.04
N ALA A 99 0.47 -6.38 3.64
CA ALA A 99 1.49 -6.69 2.65
C ALA A 99 2.60 -7.58 3.26
N GLY A 100 3.15 -8.50 2.46
CA GLY A 100 4.24 -9.36 2.91
C GLY A 100 3.93 -10.10 4.23
N ASP A 101 4.79 -9.89 5.22
CA ASP A 101 4.70 -10.40 6.59
C ASP A 101 4.32 -9.33 7.64
N ASP A 102 3.84 -8.17 7.20
CA ASP A 102 3.24 -7.14 8.07
C ASP A 102 2.00 -7.67 8.80
N GLN A 103 1.71 -7.06 9.95
CA GLN A 103 0.60 -7.48 10.82
C GLN A 103 -0.43 -6.36 10.98
N TRP A 104 -1.69 -6.75 11.14
CA TRP A 104 -2.76 -5.80 11.43
C TRP A 104 -2.70 -5.36 12.89
N VAL A 105 -3.00 -4.08 13.13
CA VAL A 105 -3.22 -3.52 14.47
C VAL A 105 -4.72 -3.33 14.75
N TYR A 106 -5.53 -3.25 13.70
CA TYR A 106 -6.99 -3.25 13.76
C TYR A 106 -7.58 -4.02 12.58
N ALA A 107 -8.68 -4.73 12.82
CA ALA A 107 -9.48 -5.37 11.77
C ALA A 107 -10.98 -5.26 12.11
N ALA A 108 -11.84 -5.16 11.10
CA ALA A 108 -13.30 -5.14 11.28
C ALA A 108 -14.04 -5.67 10.05
N THR A 109 -15.28 -6.14 10.25
CA THR A 109 -16.13 -6.64 9.15
C THR A 109 -17.63 -6.47 9.42
N ASN A 110 -18.41 -6.32 8.35
CA ASN A 110 -19.86 -6.57 8.30
C ASN A 110 -20.26 -7.56 7.20
N GLN A 111 -19.33 -8.42 6.76
CA GLN A 111 -19.47 -9.39 5.67
C GLN A 111 -19.64 -8.79 4.25
N ALA A 112 -19.93 -7.50 4.12
CA ALA A 112 -19.95 -6.76 2.85
C ALA A 112 -18.74 -5.83 2.69
N THR A 113 -18.18 -5.38 3.82
CA THR A 113 -16.98 -4.57 3.95
C THR A 113 -16.03 -5.24 4.95
N ASP A 114 -14.81 -5.51 4.52
CA ASP A 114 -13.71 -6.07 5.33
C ASP A 114 -12.55 -5.06 5.37
N VAL A 115 -12.12 -4.66 6.58
CA VAL A 115 -11.09 -3.64 6.81
C VAL A 115 -9.93 -4.23 7.61
N VAL A 116 -8.71 -3.77 7.30
CA VAL A 116 -7.53 -3.82 8.18
C VAL A 116 -6.80 -2.47 8.21
N VAL A 117 -6.28 -2.11 9.39
CA VAL A 117 -5.15 -1.18 9.53
C VAL A 117 -3.93 -2.00 9.88
N CYS A 118 -2.88 -1.87 9.10
CA CYS A 118 -1.64 -2.64 9.20
C CYS A 118 -0.49 -1.75 9.66
N ARG A 119 0.54 -2.38 10.22
CA ARG A 119 1.82 -1.75 10.59
C ARG A 119 2.92 -2.36 9.73
N ASP A 120 3.66 -1.53 8.99
CA ASP A 120 4.84 -1.93 8.24
C ASP A 120 5.93 -2.44 9.22
N GLY A 121 6.49 -3.62 8.95
CA GLY A 121 7.51 -4.22 9.80
C GLY A 121 8.90 -3.56 9.75
N GLY A 122 9.12 -2.65 8.80
CA GLY A 122 10.39 -1.96 8.54
C GLY A 122 10.56 -0.65 9.32
N ASP A 123 9.61 0.29 9.19
CA ASP A 123 9.62 1.59 9.87
C ASP A 123 8.57 1.73 10.98
N GLY A 124 7.52 0.90 10.97
CA GLY A 124 6.43 0.94 11.93
C GLY A 124 5.29 1.88 11.55
N ASP A 125 5.31 2.46 10.34
CA ASP A 125 4.24 3.32 9.85
C ASP A 125 2.96 2.51 9.61
N LEU A 126 1.82 3.22 9.67
CA LEU A 126 0.50 2.60 9.50
C LEU A 126 -0.02 2.80 8.07
N TYR A 127 -0.68 1.77 7.55
CA TYR A 127 -1.44 1.85 6.30
C TYR A 127 -2.79 1.15 6.43
N TYR A 128 -3.73 1.54 5.57
CA TYR A 128 -5.12 1.11 5.61
C TYR A 128 -5.49 0.35 4.33
N ARG A 129 -6.14 -0.80 4.47
CA ARG A 129 -6.63 -1.61 3.33
C ARG A 129 -8.05 -2.11 3.59
N VAL A 130 -8.90 -2.02 2.58
CA VAL A 130 -10.31 -2.40 2.65
C VAL A 130 -10.78 -3.04 1.36
N LEU A 131 -11.67 -4.02 1.48
CA LEU A 131 -12.59 -4.41 0.42
C LEU A 131 -14.00 -3.99 0.84
N SER A 132 -14.62 -3.03 0.16
CA SER A 132 -15.97 -2.56 0.50
C SER A 132 -16.94 -2.70 -0.67
N HIS A 133 -17.97 -3.53 -0.49
CA HIS A 133 -18.97 -3.88 -1.51
C HIS A 133 -18.33 -4.35 -2.83
N GLY A 134 -17.18 -5.05 -2.74
CA GLY A 134 -16.38 -5.51 -3.87
C GLY A 134 -15.46 -4.46 -4.50
N ASN A 135 -15.30 -3.27 -3.89
CA ASN A 135 -14.39 -2.21 -4.34
C ASN A 135 -13.22 -2.12 -3.37
N PRO A 136 -11.98 -2.37 -3.82
CA PRO A 136 -10.82 -2.26 -2.96
C PRO A 136 -10.29 -0.82 -2.88
N LEU A 137 -9.79 -0.45 -1.70
CA LEU A 137 -9.05 0.79 -1.47
C LEU A 137 -7.86 0.51 -0.54
N GLU A 138 -6.74 1.16 -0.83
CA GLU A 138 -5.49 1.07 -0.10
C GLU A 138 -4.90 2.47 0.05
N ILE A 139 -4.50 2.82 1.27
CA ILE A 139 -3.91 4.11 1.64
C ILE A 139 -2.62 3.80 2.42
N THR A 140 -1.47 4.04 1.77
CA THR A 140 -0.13 3.72 2.28
C THR A 140 0.45 4.74 3.25
N ASP A 141 -0.06 5.97 3.22
CA ASP A 141 0.48 7.13 3.92
C ASP A 141 -0.67 7.91 4.56
N GLY A 142 -0.43 8.59 5.69
CA GLY A 142 -1.43 9.44 6.33
C GLY A 142 -2.46 8.68 7.18
N VAL A 143 -2.15 7.45 7.61
CA VAL A 143 -2.91 6.75 8.65
C VAL A 143 -2.31 7.06 10.02
N THR A 144 -3.15 7.45 10.96
CA THR A 144 -2.76 7.75 12.33
C THR A 144 -3.70 7.07 13.32
N ALA A 145 -3.13 6.52 14.40
CA ALA A 145 -3.91 5.99 15.52
C ALA A 145 -4.28 7.14 16.48
N THR A 146 -5.57 7.33 16.72
CA THR A 146 -6.08 8.27 17.72
C THR A 146 -6.15 7.59 19.10
N ASP A 147 -6.62 6.34 19.11
CA ASP A 147 -6.59 5.41 20.25
C ASP A 147 -6.58 3.98 19.67
N ALA A 148 -5.40 3.36 19.56
CA ALA A 148 -5.24 2.07 18.88
C ALA A 148 -5.96 0.93 19.63
N ASP A 149 -5.95 0.94 20.96
CA ASP A 149 -6.57 -0.09 21.79
C ASP A 149 -8.11 -0.05 21.68
N ALA A 150 -8.68 1.16 21.57
CA ALA A 150 -10.10 1.36 21.30
C ALA A 150 -10.50 1.16 19.82
N GLY A 151 -9.55 0.94 18.92
CA GLY A 151 -9.81 0.78 17.49
C GLY A 151 -10.11 2.10 16.77
N GLN A 152 -9.54 3.22 17.23
CA GLN A 152 -9.76 4.56 16.70
C GLN A 152 -8.60 5.04 15.82
N PHE A 153 -8.89 5.31 14.55
CA PHE A 153 -7.91 5.73 13.54
C PHE A 153 -8.44 6.85 12.66
N HIS A 154 -7.54 7.72 12.21
CA HIS A 154 -7.79 8.72 11.18
C HIS A 154 -6.95 8.40 9.95
N VAL A 155 -7.59 8.40 8.77
CA VAL A 155 -6.96 8.11 7.47
C VAL A 155 -7.15 9.30 6.55
N GLU A 156 -6.07 9.99 6.21
CA GLU A 156 -6.10 11.07 5.23
C GLU A 156 -6.47 10.52 3.84
N TYR A 157 -7.50 11.09 3.19
CA TYR A 157 -7.91 10.72 1.83
C TYR A 157 -8.24 11.95 0.98
N PRO A 158 -7.25 12.83 0.69
CA PRO A 158 -7.51 14.20 0.27
C PRO A 158 -8.37 14.31 -1.01
N PRO A 159 -9.36 15.22 -1.06
CA PRO A 159 -9.65 16.28 -0.08
C PRO A 159 -10.53 15.85 1.11
N SER A 160 -10.83 14.57 1.22
CA SER A 160 -11.63 13.93 2.26
C SER A 160 -10.75 13.27 3.33
N TRP A 161 -11.38 12.59 4.29
CA TRP A 161 -10.73 11.66 5.20
C TRP A 161 -11.72 10.57 5.63
N ILE A 162 -11.20 9.53 6.27
CA ILE A 162 -11.97 8.48 6.92
C ILE A 162 -11.62 8.50 8.41
N ASP A 163 -12.65 8.54 9.26
CA ASP A 163 -12.52 8.31 10.69
C ASP A 163 -13.07 6.92 11.02
N ILE A 164 -12.29 6.12 11.76
CA ILE A 164 -12.68 4.83 12.31
C ILE A 164 -12.84 4.99 13.82
N ASP A 165 -13.98 4.56 14.36
CA ASP A 165 -14.31 4.57 15.79
C ASP A 165 -14.82 3.18 16.20
N GLY A 166 -13.89 2.23 16.38
CA GLY A 166 -14.16 0.85 16.80
C GLY A 166 -15.03 0.08 15.80
N THR A 167 -16.35 0.09 16.01
CA THR A 167 -17.34 -0.55 15.12
C THR A 167 -17.82 0.33 13.96
N THR A 168 -17.45 1.61 13.90
CA THR A 168 -17.99 2.53 12.89
C THR A 168 -16.89 3.10 12.01
N LEU A 169 -17.10 3.10 10.70
CA LEU A 169 -16.28 3.85 9.75
C LEU A 169 -17.12 4.97 9.15
N THR A 170 -16.62 6.21 9.23
CA THR A 170 -17.26 7.38 8.61
C THR A 170 -16.34 7.99 7.56
N VAL A 171 -16.85 8.19 6.34
CA VAL A 171 -16.16 8.94 5.29
C VAL A 171 -16.68 10.37 5.30
N HIS A 172 -15.76 11.33 5.40
CA HIS A 172 -16.06 12.76 5.50
C HIS A 172 -15.82 13.51 4.20
N ASN A 173 -16.64 14.50 3.93
CA ASN A 173 -16.42 15.51 2.89
C ASN A 173 -15.38 16.55 3.36
N PRO A 174 -14.82 17.37 2.45
CA PRO A 174 -13.89 18.44 2.81
C PRO A 174 -14.48 19.51 3.75
N ASP A 175 -15.81 19.56 3.92
CA ASP A 175 -16.52 20.43 4.86
C ASP A 175 -16.82 19.77 6.22
N GLY A 176 -16.37 18.53 6.43
CA GLY A 176 -16.58 17.73 7.63
C GLY A 176 -17.91 16.96 7.66
N SER A 177 -18.81 17.16 6.70
CA SER A 177 -20.06 16.38 6.65
C SER A 177 -19.78 14.90 6.32
N ALA A 178 -20.40 13.99 7.07
CA ALA A 178 -20.39 12.57 6.74
C ALA A 178 -21.21 12.32 5.47
N TRP A 179 -20.68 11.51 4.55
CA TRP A 179 -21.35 11.12 3.30
C TRP A 179 -21.38 9.62 3.04
N GLY A 180 -20.49 8.87 3.69
CA GLY A 180 -20.58 7.42 3.85
C GLY A 180 -20.43 7.05 5.33
N VAL A 181 -21.22 6.07 5.78
CA VAL A 181 -21.07 5.44 7.10
C VAL A 181 -21.25 3.93 6.91
N GLU A 182 -20.28 3.15 7.38
CA GLU A 182 -20.38 1.70 7.50
C GLU A 182 -20.38 1.34 9.00
N GLU A 183 -21.32 0.48 9.42
CA GLU A 183 -21.30 -0.14 10.75
C GLU A 183 -20.77 -1.57 10.59
N PHE A 184 -19.83 -1.96 11.45
CA PHE A 184 -19.24 -3.30 11.53
C PHE A 184 -19.97 -4.14 12.57
N ASP A 185 -20.19 -5.43 12.27
CA ASP A 185 -20.75 -6.39 13.22
C ASP A 185 -19.81 -6.55 14.43
N ARG A 186 -18.50 -6.52 14.17
CA ARG A 186 -17.40 -6.68 15.14
C ARG A 186 -16.12 -5.99 14.64
N PHE A 187 -15.27 -5.60 15.58
CA PHE A 187 -13.88 -5.22 15.34
C PHE A 187 -12.95 -5.91 16.35
N TRP A 188 -11.66 -5.89 16.04
CA TRP A 188 -10.58 -6.45 16.86
C TRP A 188 -9.37 -5.53 16.77
N THR A 189 -8.64 -5.43 17.88
CA THR A 189 -7.37 -4.70 17.98
C THR A 189 -6.28 -5.65 18.43
N ALA A 190 -5.08 -5.50 17.87
CA ALA A 190 -3.92 -6.24 18.35
C ALA A 190 -3.38 -5.51 19.57
N SER A 191 -3.33 -6.21 20.72
CA SER A 191 -2.83 -5.65 21.98
C SER A 191 -1.45 -5.02 21.81
N THR A 192 -1.29 -3.75 22.17
CA THR A 192 0.05 -3.13 22.25
C THR A 192 0.63 -3.29 23.66
N ASP A 193 1.54 -4.26 23.83
CA ASP A 193 2.44 -4.42 24.99
C ASP A 193 3.55 -3.35 25.05
#